data_AF-A0A2V5VYH6-F1
#
_entry.id   AF-A0A2V5VYH6-F1
#
_cell.length_a   1.000
_cell.length_b   1.000
_cell.length_c   1.000
_cell.angle_alpha   90.00
_cell.angle_beta   90.00
_cell.angle_gamma   90.00
#
_symmetry.space_group_name_H-M   'P 1'
#
loop_
_entity.id
_entity.type
_entity.pdbx_description
1 polymer ?
#
loop_
_entity_poly.entity_id
_entity_poly.type
_entity_poly.pdbx_seq_one_letter_code
_entity_poly.pdbx_strand_id
1 'polypeptide(L)'
;MRAAWKKFRYRLEWLALKSVATLIPLLSRNACYRLAQGIGVLAAKFDQRNYRVALSNLEAAFGATLSPAQRADLARESYQHFARTVVDLFWSP
;
A
#
# COMPACT_ATOMS: atom_id res chain seq x y z
N MET A 1 5.68 -19.68 25.36
CA MET A 1 5.47 -19.63 23.89
C MET A 1 5.01 -18.25 23.38
N ARG A 2 3.95 -17.63 23.93
CA ARG A 2 3.48 -16.29 23.48
C ARG A 2 4.53 -15.17 23.55
N ALA A 3 5.35 -15.14 24.61
CA ALA A 3 6.40 -14.13 24.77
C ALA A 3 7.56 -14.27 23.76
N ALA A 4 7.97 -15.51 23.46
CA ALA A 4 9.02 -15.79 22.48
C ALA A 4 8.56 -15.42 21.06
N TRP A 5 7.32 -15.76 20.69
CA TRP A 5 6.71 -15.33 19.44
C TRP A 5 6.63 -13.81 19.31
N LYS A 6 6.21 -13.13 20.39
CA LYS A 6 6.14 -11.66 20.43
C LYS A 6 7.51 -11.03 20.19
N LYS A 7 8.56 -11.54 20.85
CA LYS A 7 9.95 -11.08 20.66
C LYS A 7 10.46 -11.34 19.25
N PHE A 8 10.14 -12.49 18.67
CA PHE A 8 10.49 -12.83 17.30
C PHE A 8 9.80 -11.89 16.29
N ARG A 9 8.49 -11.70 16.42
CA ARG A 9 7.73 -10.74 15.60
C ARG A 9 8.31 -9.34 15.66
N TYR A 10 8.65 -8.85 16.86
CA TYR A 10 9.27 -7.52 16.99
C TYR A 10 10.63 -7.39 16.31
N ARG A 11 11.43 -8.45 16.30
CA ARG A 11 12.69 -8.48 15.55
C ARG A 11 12.44 -8.42 14.05
N LEU A 12 11.43 -9.13 13.56
CA LEU A 12 11.05 -9.07 12.14
C LEU A 12 10.52 -7.69 11.76
N GLU A 13 9.65 -7.10 12.57
CA GLU A 13 9.11 -5.75 12.35
C GLU A 13 10.22 -4.69 12.34
N TRP A 14 11.14 -4.76 13.31
CA TRP A 14 12.29 -3.87 13.37
C TRP A 14 13.21 -4.04 12.16
N LEU A 15 13.50 -5.29 11.78
CA LEU A 15 14.35 -5.59 10.62
C LEU A 15 13.70 -5.08 9.33
N ALA A 16 12.41 -5.32 9.13
CA ALA A 16 11.67 -4.85 7.97
C ALA A 16 11.67 -3.32 7.88
N LEU A 17 11.34 -2.64 8.97
CA LEU A 17 11.34 -1.18 9.03
C LEU A 17 12.73 -0.61 8.77
N LYS A 18 13.76 -1.16 9.42
CA LYS A 18 15.15 -0.73 9.22
C LYS A 18 15.57 -0.91 7.77
N SER A 19 15.31 -2.06 7.17
CA SER A 19 15.63 -2.33 5.77
C SER A 19 14.95 -1.33 4.83
N VAL A 20 13.66 -1.06 5.00
CA VAL A 20 12.93 -0.08 4.17
C VAL A 20 13.51 1.32 4.35
N ALA A 21 13.73 1.76 5.59
CA ALA A 21 14.29 3.08 5.89
C ALA A 21 15.72 3.26 5.35
N THR A 22 16.50 2.19 5.22
CA THR A 22 17.86 2.27 4.65
C THR A 22 17.90 2.12 3.14
N LEU A 23 17.03 1.29 2.56
CA LEU A 23 17.10 0.94 1.14
C LEU A 23 16.31 1.90 0.25
N ILE A 24 15.16 2.39 0.70
CA ILE A 24 14.31 3.27 -0.12
C ILE A 24 15.03 4.58 -0.49
N PRO A 25 15.75 5.29 0.40
CA PRO A 25 16.49 6.51 0.03
C PRO A 25 17.56 6.30 -1.05
N LEU A 26 18.06 5.07 -1.24
CA LEU A 26 19.06 4.74 -2.25
C LEU A 26 18.45 4.56 -3.65
N LEU A 27 17.13 4.47 -3.75
CA LEU A 27 16.43 4.33 -5.02
C LEU A 27 16.27 5.69 -5.71
N SER A 28 16.30 5.69 -7.04
CA SER A 28 15.92 6.88 -7.80
C SER A 28 14.43 7.19 -7.64
N ARG A 29 14.03 8.45 -7.86
CA ARG A 29 12.62 8.85 -7.80
C ARG A 29 11.71 7.99 -8.68
N ASN A 30 12.18 7.65 -9.89
CA ASN A 30 11.43 6.80 -10.82
C ASN A 30 11.34 5.34 -10.32
N ALA A 31 12.38 4.82 -9.68
CA ALA A 31 12.35 3.49 -9.09
C ALA A 31 11.33 3.42 -7.93
N CYS A 32 11.30 4.43 -7.05
CA CYS A 32 10.28 4.54 -6.00
C CYS A 32 8.85 4.58 -6.57
N TYR A 33 8.64 5.35 -7.64
CA TYR A 33 7.35 5.39 -8.31
C TYR A 33 6.92 4.01 -8.84
N ARG A 34 7.80 3.32 -9.58
CA ARG A 34 7.51 1.98 -10.11
C ARG A 34 7.29 0.94 -9.00
N LEU A 35 8.06 1.03 -7.92
CA LEU A 35 7.90 0.19 -6.74
C LEU A 35 6.51 0.39 -6.11
N ALA A 36 6.12 1.65 -5.87
CA ALA A 36 4.81 1.99 -5.33
C ALA A 36 3.65 1.50 -6.21
N GLN A 37 3.79 1.64 -7.53
CA GLN A 37 2.81 1.12 -8.50
C GLN A 37 2.66 -0.41 -8.35
N GLY A 38 3.77 -1.13 -8.29
CA GLY A 38 3.76 -2.59 -8.08
C GLY A 38 3.14 -2.98 -6.74
N ILE A 39 3.54 -2.33 -5.64
CA ILE A 39 2.97 -2.55 -4.31
C ILE A 39 1.46 -2.31 -4.31
N GLY A 40 1.00 -1.20 -4.89
CA GLY A 40 -0.43 -0.87 -4.96
C GLY A 40 -1.24 -1.91 -5.71
N VAL A 41 -0.75 -2.40 -6.86
CA VAL A 41 -1.41 -3.48 -7.63
C VAL A 41 -1.49 -4.76 -6.81
N LEU A 42 -0.39 -5.17 -6.16
CA LEU A 42 -0.36 -6.37 -5.35
C LEU A 42 -1.27 -6.23 -4.12
N ALA A 43 -1.28 -5.07 -3.47
CA ALA A 43 -2.14 -4.79 -2.33
C ALA A 43 -3.62 -4.84 -2.72
N ALA A 44 -4.02 -4.23 -3.84
CA ALA A 44 -5.40 -4.34 -4.34
C ALA A 44 -5.80 -5.79 -4.65
N LYS A 45 -4.85 -6.63 -5.10
CA LYS A 45 -5.08 -8.04 -5.40
C LYS A 45 -5.16 -8.93 -4.16
N PHE A 46 -4.35 -8.70 -3.14
CA PHE A 46 -4.29 -9.58 -1.96
C PHE A 46 -5.16 -9.10 -0.80
N ASP A 47 -5.38 -7.79 -0.67
CA ASP A 47 -6.21 -7.19 0.38
C ASP A 47 -7.67 -7.06 -0.04
N GLN A 48 -8.27 -8.20 -0.40
CA GLN A 48 -9.64 -8.27 -0.91
C GLN A 48 -10.68 -7.70 0.07
N ARG A 49 -10.40 -7.77 1.38
CA ARG A 49 -11.31 -7.24 2.39
C ARG A 49 -11.37 -5.72 2.33
N ASN A 50 -10.24 -5.03 2.40
CA ASN A 50 -10.25 -3.57 2.35
C ASN A 50 -10.54 -3.05 0.94
N TYR A 51 -10.24 -3.84 -0.11
CA TYR A 51 -10.58 -3.47 -1.47
C TYR A 51 -12.10 -3.35 -1.66
N ARG A 52 -12.88 -4.28 -1.07
CA ARG A 52 -14.34 -4.18 -1.04
C ARG A 52 -14.85 -2.96 -0.27
N VAL A 53 -14.18 -2.60 0.82
CA VAL A 53 -14.50 -1.37 1.58
C VAL A 53 -14.24 -0.14 0.72
N ALA A 54 -13.11 -0.08 0.00
CA ALA A 54 -12.82 1.01 -0.93
C ALA A 54 -13.90 1.13 -2.02
N LEU A 55 -14.35 0.02 -2.61
CA LEU A 55 -15.46 0.03 -3.57
C LEU A 55 -16.77 0.55 -2.95
N SER A 56 -17.12 0.11 -1.75
CA SER A 56 -18.32 0.60 -1.05
C SER A 56 -18.22 2.09 -0.72
N ASN A 57 -17.04 2.58 -0.33
CA ASN A 57 -16.80 4.00 -0.09
C ASN A 57 -16.99 4.82 -1.38
N LEU A 58 -16.45 4.33 -2.51
CA LEU A 58 -16.61 4.99 -3.81
C LEU A 58 -18.07 4.95 -4.28
N GLU A 59 -18.81 3.87 -4.01
CA GLU A 59 -20.24 3.80 -4.28
C GLU A 59 -21.03 4.82 -3.47
N ALA A 60 -20.76 4.92 -2.17
CA ALA A 60 -21.41 5.87 -1.29
C ALA A 60 -21.10 7.33 -1.69
N ALA A 61 -19.86 7.60 -2.11
CA ALA A 61 -19.42 8.95 -2.47
C ALA A 61 -19.86 9.40 -3.87
N PHE A 62 -19.82 8.50 -4.86
CA PHE A 62 -20.04 8.84 -6.27
C PHE A 62 -21.35 8.26 -6.85
N GLY A 63 -22.06 7.41 -6.10
CA GLY A 63 -23.33 6.81 -6.53
C GLY A 63 -23.23 6.18 -7.92
N ALA A 64 -24.15 6.60 -8.80
CA ALA A 64 -24.25 6.15 -10.19
C ALA A 64 -23.37 6.95 -11.18
N THR A 65 -22.63 7.97 -10.71
CA THR A 65 -21.76 8.78 -11.58
C THR A 65 -20.60 7.96 -12.15
N LEU A 66 -20.12 6.96 -11.40
CA LEU A 66 -19.09 6.02 -11.84
C LEU A 66 -19.71 4.66 -12.14
N SER A 67 -19.40 4.11 -13.31
CA SER A 67 -19.68 2.70 -13.61
C SER A 67 -18.88 1.77 -12.68
N PRO A 68 -19.32 0.51 -12.50
CA PRO A 68 -18.58 -0.47 -11.69
C PRO A 68 -17.11 -0.65 -12.12
N ALA A 69 -16.83 -0.59 -13.42
CA ALA A 69 -15.47 -0.70 -13.96
C ALA A 69 -14.61 0.51 -13.57
N GLN A 70 -15.11 1.74 -13.77
CA GLN A 70 -14.41 2.96 -13.37
C GLN A 70 -14.18 3.01 -11.86
N ARG A 71 -15.13 2.52 -11.07
CA ARG A 71 -15.00 2.41 -9.62
C ARG A 71 -13.88 1.44 -9.22
N ALA A 72 -13.76 0.31 -9.91
CA ALA A 72 -12.68 -0.64 -9.69
C ALA A 72 -11.30 -0.07 -10.08
N ASP A 73 -11.23 0.65 -11.20
CA ASP A 73 -10.00 1.34 -11.61
C ASP A 73 -9.59 2.40 -10.59
N LEU A 74 -10.52 3.24 -10.15
CA LEU A 74 -10.26 4.26 -9.14
C LEU A 74 -9.87 3.65 -7.78
N ALA A 75 -10.46 2.52 -7.39
CA ALA A 75 -10.04 1.80 -6.19
C ALA A 75 -8.60 1.30 -6.32
N ARG A 76 -8.22 0.68 -7.44
CA ARG A 76 -6.84 0.25 -7.69
C ARG A 76 -5.86 1.42 -7.70
N GLU A 77 -6.23 2.54 -8.32
CA GLU A 77 -5.43 3.77 -8.32
C GLU A 77 -5.26 4.32 -6.90
N SER A 78 -6.31 4.30 -6.08
CA SER A 78 -6.22 4.70 -4.66
C SER A 78 -5.20 3.87 -3.89
N TYR A 79 -5.09 2.56 -4.16
CA TYR A 79 -4.06 1.69 -3.57
C TYR A 79 -2.66 2.06 -4.05
N GLN A 80 -2.49 2.37 -5.34
CA GLN A 80 -1.23 2.83 -5.92
C GLN A 80 -0.79 4.18 -5.35
N HIS A 81 -1.72 5.12 -5.19
CA HIS A 81 -1.48 6.40 -4.54
C HIS A 81 -1.08 6.24 -3.08
N PHE A 82 -1.80 5.40 -2.32
CA PHE A 82 -1.46 5.12 -0.93
C PHE A 82 -0.06 4.50 -0.80
N ALA A 83 0.26 3.50 -1.62
CA ALA A 83 1.58 2.88 -1.66
C ALA A 83 2.67 3.92 -1.99
N ARG A 84 2.39 4.86 -2.90
CA ARG A 84 3.30 5.95 -3.22
C ARG A 84 3.54 6.86 -2.03
N THR A 85 2.49 7.27 -1.31
CA THR A 85 2.63 8.08 -0.09
C THR A 85 3.51 7.39 0.94
N VAL A 86 3.34 6.08 1.14
CA VAL A 86 4.15 5.31 2.09
C VAL A 86 5.60 5.22 1.63
N VAL A 87 5.87 4.92 0.36
CA VAL A 87 7.25 4.88 -0.18
C VAL A 87 7.91 6.26 -0.08
N ASP A 88 7.17 7.33 -0.38
CA ASP A 88 7.67 8.70 -0.38
C ASP A 88 8.06 9.16 1.03
N LEU A 89 7.33 8.72 2.06
CA LEU A 89 7.67 8.95 3.47
C LEU A 89 9.07 8.44 3.84
N PHE A 90 9.52 7.35 3.22
CA PHE A 90 10.87 6.82 3.43
C PHE A 90 11.90 7.41 2.46
N TRP A 91 11.49 7.92 1.31
CA TRP A 91 12.42 8.41 0.27
C TRP A 91 12.92 9.83 0.54
N SER A 92 12.08 10.71 1.08
CA SER A 92 12.42 12.09 1.42
C SER A 92 11.94 12.41 2.86
N PRO A 93 12.65 11.90 3.88
CA PRO A 93 12.26 12.08 5.28
C PRO A 93 12.28 13.54 5.75
#